data_AF-A0A0H4WQP4-F1
#
_entry.id   AF-A0A0H4WQP4-F1
#
_cell.length_a   1.000
_cell.length_b   1.000
_cell.length_c   1.000
_cell.angle_alpha   90.00
_cell.angle_beta   90.00
_cell.angle_gamma   90.00
#
_symmetry.space_group_name_H-M   'P 1'
#
loop_
_entity.id
_entity.type
_entity.pdbx_description
1 polymer ?
#
loop_
_entity_poly.entity_id
_entity_poly.type
_entity_poly.pdbx_seq_one_letter_code
_entity_poly.pdbx_strand_id
1 'polypeptide(L)'
;MRVDDLCLVLVTSLLQGDRARWPERLEALEKELGEGWSLRRLAVPRVYSLGVQRRDGRELSLADWLEQLAPNEPVSARVVDFGSAAPDALPAHIAAAFANTGGTVMEVTSGGASSHFLLRTHPSRPYLLTPQRLVEFARAQPHADRIFEAWAASVSENNEMNGRPAVPVSEVADYLASPAGFVHYDLRGNELLEELQVALRKQGSAVSVPDAFKAAFYTSDPDEMMRGFMSPEQQAEYVPREEQLRVTEATTPQQFADLVDAQPFAQDAWSRIVQDLNQFLPEGTPPDTVESLPARLRAMPSDGLQSMFTGNMMEALQRAGRAQGATLTLPEPLRGCVDLMFPVDADAIPEKDLLRLQSNPDVYQMFLFHELGDGLSPVSNGPAWDDARRAFIEVLRDAGRFASEQGSNFAPAFKLALFALEGQSPSYGSLAREPMQAHLDAAKAAGFDDEPLEVFGRKLGSLSLFIPLGLSEEKLRALLAYLLCDIFGGMGSWNDQYFETPEAQQQYEALSPRLFAALSRFFVATLNAR
;
A
#
# COMPACT_ATOMS: atom_id res chain seq x y z
N MET A 1 -2.35 -1.28 15.88
CA MET A 1 -3.79 -1.13 15.73
C MET A 1 -4.06 -0.70 14.31
N ARG A 2 -5.13 -1.15 13.66
CA ARG A 2 -5.63 -0.43 12.49
C ARG A 2 -6.03 0.98 12.92
N VAL A 3 -5.81 1.98 12.07
CA VAL A 3 -6.07 3.38 12.43
C VAL A 3 -7.56 3.62 12.69
N ASP A 4 -8.44 2.91 11.96
CA ASP A 4 -9.89 2.97 12.16
C ASP A 4 -10.30 2.53 13.56
N ASP A 5 -9.78 1.39 14.03
CA ASP A 5 -10.05 0.86 15.36
C ASP A 5 -9.52 1.81 16.44
N LEU A 6 -8.34 2.41 16.22
CA LEU A 6 -7.77 3.43 17.10
C LEU A 6 -8.71 4.63 17.21
N CYS A 7 -9.18 5.18 16.09
CA CYS A 7 -10.10 6.31 16.08
C CYS A 7 -11.40 5.98 16.83
N LEU A 8 -11.95 4.78 16.62
CA LEU A 8 -13.16 4.34 17.32
C LEU A 8 -12.94 4.21 18.83
N VAL A 9 -11.83 3.59 19.27
CA VAL A 9 -11.50 3.44 20.70
C VAL A 9 -11.32 4.81 21.34
N LEU A 10 -10.55 5.71 20.70
CA LEU A 10 -10.26 7.04 21.20
C LEU A 10 -11.53 7.86 21.41
N VAL A 11 -12.36 7.98 20.38
CA VAL A 11 -13.56 8.82 20.42
C VAL A 11 -14.63 8.24 21.34
N THR A 12 -14.86 6.94 21.31
CA THR A 12 -15.84 6.30 22.21
C THR A 12 -15.41 6.48 23.66
N SER A 13 -14.13 6.25 23.98
CA SER A 13 -13.60 6.39 25.34
C SER A 13 -13.62 7.83 25.83
N LEU A 14 -13.39 8.80 24.93
CA LEU A 14 -13.50 10.21 25.25
C LEU A 14 -14.95 10.57 25.61
N LEU A 15 -15.91 10.16 24.78
CA LEU A 15 -17.34 10.44 24.98
C LEU A 15 -17.95 9.72 26.19
N GLN A 16 -17.40 8.57 26.60
CA GLN A 16 -17.79 7.87 27.84
C GLN A 16 -17.23 8.52 29.11
N GLY A 17 -16.23 9.39 28.96
CA GLY A 17 -15.60 10.10 30.07
C GLY A 17 -16.43 11.27 30.59
N ASP A 18 -15.97 11.84 31.71
CA ASP A 18 -16.51 13.09 32.22
C ASP A 18 -16.30 14.23 31.22
N ARG A 19 -17.42 14.81 30.77
CA ARG A 19 -17.46 15.93 29.83
C ARG A 19 -16.63 17.12 30.29
N ALA A 20 -16.61 17.41 31.59
CA ALA A 20 -15.83 18.53 32.14
C ALA A 20 -14.33 18.37 31.86
N ARG A 21 -13.87 17.15 31.59
CA ARG A 21 -12.48 16.81 31.31
C ARG A 21 -12.17 16.65 29.83
N TRP A 22 -13.14 16.79 28.91
CA TRP A 22 -12.88 16.65 27.48
C TRP A 22 -11.78 17.60 26.97
N PRO A 23 -11.74 18.89 27.35
CA PRO A 23 -10.68 19.79 26.87
C PRO A 23 -9.27 19.33 27.29
N GLU A 24 -9.11 18.96 28.57
CA GLU A 24 -7.85 18.44 29.14
C GLU A 24 -7.43 17.14 28.42
N ARG A 25 -8.36 16.22 28.22
CA ARG A 25 -8.11 14.92 27.56
C ARG A 25 -7.77 15.09 26.09
N LEU A 26 -8.43 16.01 25.39
CA LEU A 26 -8.16 16.29 23.98
C LEU A 26 -6.74 16.84 23.81
N GLU A 27 -6.33 17.78 24.65
CA GLU A 27 -4.97 18.34 24.64
C GLU A 27 -3.91 17.26 24.93
N ALA A 28 -4.16 16.41 25.94
CA ALA A 28 -3.26 15.30 26.24
C ALA A 28 -3.19 14.28 25.09
N LEU A 29 -4.31 13.97 24.44
CA LEU A 29 -4.35 13.09 23.27
C LEU A 29 -3.58 13.67 22.08
N GLU A 30 -3.74 14.96 21.77
CA GLU A 30 -2.98 15.61 20.70
C GLU A 30 -1.47 15.54 20.96
N LYS A 31 -1.05 15.72 22.22
CA LYS A 31 0.35 15.59 22.62
C LYS A 31 0.89 14.18 22.42
N GLU A 32 0.11 13.15 22.77
CA GLU A 32 0.52 11.75 22.63
C GLU A 32 0.49 11.27 21.16
N LEU A 33 -0.47 11.76 20.36
CA LEU A 33 -0.55 11.47 18.91
C LEU A 33 0.56 12.18 18.12
N GLY A 34 1.02 13.34 18.59
CA GLY A 34 2.10 14.12 18.00
C GLY A 34 1.69 14.93 16.75
N GLU A 35 2.69 15.53 16.10
CA GLU A 35 2.49 16.47 14.97
C GLU A 35 1.85 15.85 13.72
N GLY A 36 1.83 14.51 13.64
CA GLY A 36 1.19 13.77 12.56
C GLY A 36 -0.34 13.74 12.64
N TRP A 37 -0.95 14.31 13.70
CA TRP A 37 -2.41 14.31 13.91
C TRP A 37 -2.99 15.70 14.16
N SER A 38 -4.23 15.92 13.73
CA SER A 38 -5.03 17.09 14.10
C SER A 38 -6.42 16.68 14.55
N LEU A 39 -6.79 17.09 15.77
CA LEU A 39 -8.14 16.86 16.31
C LEU A 39 -9.01 18.13 16.26
N ARG A 40 -8.41 19.27 15.90
CA ARG A 40 -9.05 20.60 15.86
C ARG A 40 -9.24 21.15 14.45
N ARG A 41 -8.59 20.56 13.45
CA ARG A 41 -8.68 20.98 12.06
C ARG A 41 -8.83 19.76 11.17
N LEU A 42 -9.58 19.94 10.09
CA LEU A 42 -9.71 18.96 9.03
C LEU A 42 -8.84 19.36 7.82
N ALA A 43 -8.53 18.38 6.97
CA ALA A 43 -7.78 18.56 5.73
C ALA A 43 -6.42 19.27 5.90
N VAL A 44 -5.72 18.97 7.01
CA VAL A 44 -4.39 19.53 7.27
C VAL A 44 -3.36 18.76 6.45
N PRO A 45 -2.57 19.41 5.58
CA PRO A 45 -1.55 18.74 4.77
C PRO A 45 -0.58 17.92 5.62
N ARG A 46 -0.27 16.72 5.14
CA ARG A 46 0.67 15.74 5.73
C ARG A 46 0.29 15.24 7.11
N VAL A 47 -0.99 15.35 7.47
CA VAL A 47 -1.52 15.08 8.80
C VAL A 47 -2.78 14.22 8.71
N TYR A 48 -2.97 13.34 9.70
CA TYR A 48 -4.21 12.62 9.93
C TYR A 48 -5.19 13.53 10.68
N SER A 49 -6.40 13.71 10.15
CA SER A 49 -7.44 14.52 10.82
C SER A 49 -8.58 13.63 11.31
N LEU A 50 -9.18 13.98 12.46
CA LEU A 50 -10.32 13.23 13.02
C LEU A 50 -11.52 14.15 13.20
N GLY A 51 -12.71 13.68 12.82
CA GLY A 51 -13.93 14.48 12.90
C GLY A 51 -15.21 13.72 12.64
N VAL A 52 -16.28 14.46 12.34
CA VAL A 52 -17.62 13.94 12.06
C VAL A 52 -18.14 14.58 10.77
N GLN A 53 -18.91 13.82 9.99
CA GLN A 53 -19.76 14.36 8.93
C GLN A 53 -21.21 14.16 9.35
N ARG A 54 -21.94 15.27 9.51
CA ARG A 54 -23.35 15.30 9.92
C ARG A 54 -24.25 14.93 8.73
N ARG A 55 -25.52 14.60 8.99
CA ARG A 55 -26.51 14.30 7.93
C ARG A 55 -26.73 15.43 6.92
N ASP A 56 -26.49 16.68 7.33
CA ASP A 56 -26.56 17.87 6.46
C ASP A 56 -25.34 18.01 5.53
N GLY A 57 -24.38 17.06 5.59
CA GLY A 57 -23.13 17.07 4.83
C GLY A 57 -22.03 17.92 5.46
N ARG A 58 -22.29 18.59 6.58
CA ARG A 58 -21.31 19.45 7.24
C ARG A 58 -20.26 18.61 7.96
N GLU A 59 -19.00 18.93 7.70
CA GLU A 59 -17.85 18.31 8.34
C GLU A 59 -17.34 19.18 9.49
N LEU A 60 -17.09 18.55 10.64
CA LEU A 60 -16.60 19.21 11.84
C LEU A 60 -15.38 18.46 12.35
N SER A 61 -14.38 19.18 12.85
CA SER A 61 -13.28 18.56 13.59
C SER A 61 -13.82 17.88 14.86
N LEU A 62 -13.07 16.95 15.43
CA LEU A 62 -13.46 16.31 16.69
C LEU A 62 -13.70 17.37 17.79
N ALA A 63 -12.83 18.37 17.89
CA ALA A 63 -12.99 19.46 18.86
C ALA A 63 -14.32 20.22 18.67
N ASP A 64 -14.60 20.67 17.45
CA ASP A 64 -15.81 21.44 17.14
C ASP A 64 -17.08 20.61 17.34
N TRP A 65 -17.00 19.30 17.09
CA TRP A 65 -18.12 18.39 17.32
C TRP A 65 -18.43 18.21 18.80
N LEU A 66 -17.41 18.03 19.64
CA LEU A 66 -17.56 17.89 21.10
C LEU A 66 -18.19 19.14 21.72
N GLU A 67 -17.85 20.33 21.23
CA GLU A 67 -18.47 21.59 21.66
C GLU A 67 -19.95 21.69 21.27
N GLN A 68 -20.33 21.11 20.13
CA GLN A 68 -21.70 21.13 19.62
C GLN A 68 -22.62 20.06 20.23
N LEU A 69 -22.09 19.00 20.86
CA LEU A 69 -22.91 18.02 21.58
C LEU A 69 -23.64 18.71 22.74
N ALA A 70 -24.97 18.57 22.84
CA ALA A 70 -25.87 19.45 23.58
C ALA A 70 -25.30 19.96 24.93
N PRO A 71 -24.99 21.27 25.10
CA PRO A 71 -24.08 21.78 26.13
C PRO A 71 -24.46 21.52 27.59
N ASN A 72 -25.73 21.19 27.87
CA ASN A 72 -26.25 21.02 29.23
C ASN A 72 -26.89 19.64 29.47
N GLU A 73 -26.70 18.69 28.55
CA GLU A 73 -27.36 17.39 28.61
C GLU A 73 -26.34 16.26 28.72
N PRO A 74 -26.71 15.15 29.39
CA PRO A 74 -25.84 13.98 29.45
C PRO A 74 -25.59 13.46 28.03
N VAL A 75 -24.32 13.16 27.76
CA VAL A 75 -23.89 12.48 26.55
C VAL A 75 -23.48 11.08 26.94
N SER A 76 -23.93 10.08 26.19
CA SER A 76 -23.45 8.70 26.34
C SER A 76 -23.09 8.14 24.97
N ALA A 77 -21.99 7.41 24.89
CA ALA A 77 -21.58 6.71 23.69
C ALA A 77 -21.44 5.21 23.94
N ARG A 78 -21.86 4.42 22.95
CA ARG A 78 -21.59 2.98 22.89
C ARG A 78 -21.28 2.58 21.46
N VAL A 79 -20.67 1.42 21.32
CA VAL A 79 -20.40 0.79 20.03
C VAL A 79 -21.43 -0.32 19.81
N VAL A 80 -21.96 -0.40 18.61
CA VAL A 80 -22.94 -1.40 18.19
C VAL A 80 -22.49 -2.04 16.88
N ASP A 81 -22.97 -3.26 16.64
CA ASP A 81 -22.65 -4.02 15.43
C ASP A 81 -23.90 -4.08 14.53
N PHE A 82 -23.76 -3.54 13.33
CA PHE A 82 -24.74 -3.54 12.25
C PHE A 82 -24.55 -4.75 11.30
N GLY A 83 -23.57 -5.61 11.58
CA GLY A 83 -23.21 -6.76 10.76
C GLY A 83 -22.34 -6.36 9.56
N SER A 84 -21.60 -7.34 9.04
CA SER A 84 -20.92 -7.18 7.75
C SER A 84 -21.88 -7.54 6.61
N ALA A 85 -21.91 -6.71 5.56
CA ALA A 85 -22.45 -7.12 4.28
C ALA A 85 -21.37 -7.96 3.56
N ALA A 86 -21.18 -9.21 3.96
CA ALA A 86 -20.37 -10.12 3.16
C ALA A 86 -21.12 -10.47 1.87
N PRO A 87 -20.47 -10.49 0.70
CA PRO A 87 -21.09 -11.05 -0.50
C PRO A 87 -21.35 -12.54 -0.25
N ASP A 88 -22.57 -13.02 -0.54
CA ASP A 88 -22.99 -14.43 -0.39
C ASP A 88 -22.13 -15.45 -1.18
N ALA A 89 -21.15 -14.97 -1.97
CA ALA A 89 -20.31 -15.77 -2.85
C ALA A 89 -18.91 -16.12 -2.29
N LEU A 90 -18.47 -15.56 -1.15
CA LEU A 90 -17.13 -15.83 -0.61
C LEU A 90 -17.13 -16.96 0.45
N PRO A 91 -16.12 -17.84 0.47
CA PRO A 91 -15.92 -18.78 1.57
C PRO A 91 -15.88 -18.05 2.91
N ALA A 92 -16.46 -18.62 3.97
CA ALA A 92 -16.66 -17.93 5.25
C ALA A 92 -15.36 -17.40 5.89
N HIS A 93 -14.23 -18.10 5.72
CA HIS A 93 -12.92 -17.64 6.21
C HIS A 93 -12.36 -16.45 5.40
N ILE A 94 -12.61 -16.41 4.09
CA ILE A 94 -12.26 -15.27 3.23
C ILE A 94 -13.20 -14.09 3.53
N ALA A 95 -14.50 -14.34 3.66
CA ALA A 95 -15.48 -13.32 4.03
C ALA A 95 -15.12 -12.65 5.36
N ALA A 96 -14.58 -13.40 6.33
CA ALA A 96 -14.07 -12.86 7.60
C ALA A 96 -12.94 -11.82 7.40
N ALA A 97 -12.11 -11.96 6.36
CA ALA A 97 -11.06 -10.99 6.01
C ALA A 97 -11.62 -9.63 5.55
N PHE A 98 -12.80 -9.67 4.91
CA PHE A 98 -13.46 -8.49 4.36
C PHE A 98 -14.55 -7.93 5.28
N ALA A 99 -15.00 -8.73 6.26
CA ALA A 99 -15.97 -8.38 7.29
C ALA A 99 -15.39 -7.44 8.36
N ASN A 100 -14.52 -6.49 7.97
CA ASN A 100 -13.93 -5.47 8.83
C ASN A 100 -14.98 -4.70 9.65
N THR A 101 -14.51 -3.77 10.49
CA THR A 101 -15.31 -2.79 11.25
C THR A 101 -16.31 -1.95 10.45
N GLY A 102 -16.51 -2.19 9.15
CA GLY A 102 -17.59 -1.61 8.36
C GLY A 102 -19.01 -1.89 8.90
N GLY A 103 -19.18 -2.87 9.81
CA GLY A 103 -20.40 -3.07 10.58
C GLY A 103 -20.40 -2.39 11.96
N THR A 104 -19.25 -1.95 12.46
CA THR A 104 -19.11 -1.36 13.79
C THR A 104 -19.43 0.12 13.75
N VAL A 105 -20.49 0.50 14.47
CA VAL A 105 -21.06 1.84 14.48
C VAL A 105 -20.99 2.41 15.88
N MET A 106 -20.64 3.68 16.01
CA MET A 106 -20.73 4.41 17.27
C MET A 106 -22.13 5.00 17.40
N GLU A 107 -22.87 4.61 18.43
CA GLU A 107 -24.12 5.26 18.83
C GLU A 107 -23.80 6.32 19.88
N VAL A 108 -24.22 7.57 19.62
CA VAL A 108 -24.12 8.68 20.55
C VAL A 108 -25.52 9.14 20.91
N THR A 109 -25.84 9.13 22.20
CA THR A 109 -27.09 9.66 22.73
C THR A 109 -26.82 10.99 23.43
N SER A 110 -27.52 12.04 23.01
CA SER A 110 -27.44 13.39 23.55
C SER A 110 -28.84 14.01 23.50
N GLY A 111 -29.27 14.65 24.58
CA GLY A 111 -30.61 15.28 24.64
C GLY A 111 -31.79 14.34 24.43
N GLY A 112 -31.62 13.06 24.76
CA GLY A 112 -32.64 12.03 24.56
C GLY A 112 -32.78 11.53 23.12
N ALA A 113 -31.97 12.03 22.18
CA ALA A 113 -31.89 11.53 20.81
C ALA A 113 -30.61 10.71 20.61
N SER A 114 -30.73 9.57 19.90
CA SER A 114 -29.60 8.71 19.54
C SER A 114 -29.27 8.89 18.06
N SER A 115 -27.99 9.09 17.77
CA SER A 115 -27.44 9.19 16.43
C SER A 115 -26.37 8.13 16.22
N HIS A 116 -26.32 7.55 15.03
CA HIS A 116 -25.41 6.46 14.68
C HIS A 116 -24.32 6.98 13.75
N PHE A 117 -23.08 6.62 13.99
CA PHE A 117 -21.93 7.10 13.24
C PHE A 117 -21.06 5.95 12.75
N LEU A 118 -20.84 5.88 11.45
CA LEU A 118 -19.91 4.93 10.82
C LEU A 118 -18.60 5.64 10.49
N LEU A 119 -17.47 5.11 10.95
CA LEU A 119 -16.18 5.68 10.61
C LEU A 119 -15.85 5.44 9.13
N ARG A 120 -15.42 6.48 8.43
CA ARG A 120 -14.94 6.42 7.05
C ARG A 120 -13.65 7.19 6.87
N THR A 121 -12.81 6.68 5.98
CA THR A 121 -11.55 7.30 5.60
C THR A 121 -11.73 8.12 4.33
N HIS A 122 -11.23 9.36 4.35
CA HIS A 122 -11.27 10.32 3.25
C HIS A 122 -9.84 10.76 2.95
N PRO A 123 -9.15 10.12 2.01
CA PRO A 123 -7.86 10.61 1.55
C PRO A 123 -8.05 11.92 0.78
N SER A 124 -7.04 12.79 0.86
CA SER A 124 -6.90 13.88 -0.11
C SER A 124 -6.64 13.32 -1.51
N ARG A 125 -6.81 14.17 -2.52
CA ARG A 125 -6.45 13.86 -3.90
C ARG A 125 -4.98 13.43 -4.02
N PRO A 126 -4.67 12.32 -4.70
CA PRO A 126 -3.30 11.87 -4.91
C PRO A 126 -2.55 12.75 -5.93
N TYR A 127 -3.27 13.44 -6.81
CA TYR A 127 -2.69 14.25 -7.89
C TYR A 127 -3.05 15.73 -7.76
N LEU A 128 -2.17 16.60 -8.27
CA LEU A 128 -2.44 18.05 -8.38
C LEU A 128 -3.60 18.34 -9.34
N LEU A 129 -3.75 17.50 -10.37
CA LEU A 129 -4.84 17.63 -11.34
C LEU A 129 -6.10 16.95 -10.80
N THR A 130 -7.21 17.67 -10.83
CA THR A 130 -8.54 17.15 -10.44
C THR A 130 -9.18 16.42 -11.63
N PRO A 131 -10.15 15.51 -11.43
CA PRO A 131 -10.86 14.87 -12.54
C PRO A 131 -11.48 15.88 -13.52
N GLN A 132 -12.11 16.95 -13.02
CA GLN A 132 -12.72 17.99 -13.86
C GLN A 132 -11.69 18.69 -14.74
N ARG A 133 -10.54 19.09 -14.16
CA ARG A 133 -9.42 19.66 -14.90
C ARG A 133 -8.77 18.67 -15.87
N LEU A 134 -8.74 17.36 -15.57
CA LEU A 134 -8.29 16.35 -16.53
C LEU A 134 -9.25 16.27 -17.73
N VAL A 135 -10.56 16.31 -17.49
CA VAL A 135 -11.58 16.36 -18.57
C VAL A 135 -11.43 17.63 -19.41
N GLU A 136 -11.20 18.79 -18.79
CA GLU A 136 -10.91 20.04 -19.51
C GLU A 136 -9.63 19.91 -20.35
N PHE A 137 -8.59 19.31 -19.79
CA PHE A 137 -7.34 19.04 -20.49
C PHE A 137 -7.55 18.15 -21.72
N ALA A 138 -8.33 17.08 -21.60
CA ALA A 138 -8.69 16.19 -22.72
C ALA A 138 -9.51 16.90 -23.80
N ARG A 139 -10.48 17.74 -23.41
CA ARG A 139 -11.26 18.55 -24.36
C ARG A 139 -10.41 19.55 -25.15
N ALA A 140 -9.28 20.00 -24.58
CA ALA A 140 -8.35 20.91 -25.24
C ALA A 140 -7.41 20.21 -26.24
N GLN A 141 -7.39 18.88 -26.27
CA GLN A 141 -6.56 18.12 -27.21
C GLN A 141 -7.24 18.01 -28.59
N PRO A 142 -6.46 17.80 -29.66
CA PRO A 142 -7.02 17.35 -30.93
C PRO A 142 -7.71 15.98 -30.76
N HIS A 143 -8.70 15.66 -31.60
CA HIS A 143 -9.39 14.36 -31.56
C HIS A 143 -9.97 13.99 -30.17
N ALA A 144 -10.50 14.97 -29.43
CA ALA A 144 -11.06 14.76 -28.10
C ALA A 144 -12.14 13.66 -28.05
N ASP A 145 -12.91 13.50 -29.13
CA ASP A 145 -13.85 12.40 -29.33
C ASP A 145 -13.19 11.03 -29.16
N ARG A 146 -12.01 10.81 -29.76
CA ARG A 146 -11.26 9.55 -29.65
C ARG A 146 -10.69 9.32 -28.26
N ILE A 147 -10.31 10.39 -27.56
CA ILE A 147 -9.86 10.30 -26.17
C ILE A 147 -11.02 9.84 -25.28
N PHE A 148 -12.21 10.43 -25.44
CA PHE A 148 -13.38 10.05 -24.65
C PHE A 148 -13.90 8.64 -24.99
N GLU A 149 -13.75 8.18 -26.23
CA GLU A 149 -14.00 6.78 -26.60
C GLU A 149 -13.06 5.83 -25.85
N ALA A 150 -11.75 6.11 -25.81
CA ALA A 150 -10.76 5.29 -25.10
C ALA A 150 -11.03 5.28 -23.58
N TRP A 151 -11.31 6.44 -22.98
CA TRP A 151 -11.68 6.51 -21.57
C TRP A 151 -12.96 5.75 -21.25
N ALA A 152 -14.00 5.86 -22.09
CA ALA A 152 -15.25 5.14 -21.87
C ALA A 152 -15.04 3.62 -21.91
N ALA A 153 -14.20 3.12 -22.83
CA ALA A 153 -13.82 1.71 -22.86
C ALA A 153 -13.08 1.29 -21.58
N SER A 154 -12.03 2.00 -21.19
CA SER A 154 -11.22 1.67 -19.99
C SER A 154 -12.02 1.77 -18.69
N VAL A 155 -12.91 2.77 -18.58
CA VAL A 155 -13.82 2.94 -17.43
C VAL A 155 -14.87 1.83 -17.40
N SER A 156 -15.46 1.49 -18.56
CA SER A 156 -16.49 0.45 -18.64
C SER A 156 -15.92 -0.93 -18.32
N GLU A 157 -14.75 -1.28 -18.85
CA GLU A 157 -14.07 -2.53 -18.54
C GLU A 157 -13.85 -2.68 -17.02
N ASN A 158 -13.31 -1.64 -16.37
CA ASN A 158 -13.11 -1.64 -14.93
C ASN A 158 -14.43 -1.74 -14.16
N ASN A 159 -15.47 -1.02 -14.58
CA ASN A 159 -16.77 -1.08 -13.95
C ASN A 159 -17.37 -2.48 -14.06
N GLU A 160 -17.34 -3.09 -15.24
CA GLU A 160 -17.85 -4.44 -15.48
C GLU A 160 -17.10 -5.50 -14.65
N MET A 161 -15.77 -5.41 -14.57
CA MET A 161 -14.96 -6.26 -13.68
C MET A 161 -15.35 -6.13 -12.20
N ASN A 162 -15.91 -4.99 -11.80
CA ASN A 162 -16.35 -4.70 -10.44
C ASN A 162 -17.89 -4.78 -10.27
N GLY A 163 -18.61 -5.36 -11.23
CA GLY A 163 -20.06 -5.53 -11.18
C GLY A 163 -20.86 -4.22 -11.25
N ARG A 164 -20.27 -3.16 -11.79
CA ARG A 164 -20.91 -1.84 -12.00
C ARG A 164 -21.31 -1.67 -13.46
N PRO A 165 -22.30 -0.81 -13.78
CA PRO A 165 -22.69 -0.54 -15.16
C PRO A 165 -21.55 0.08 -15.98
N ALA A 166 -21.47 -0.30 -17.25
CA ALA A 166 -20.66 0.38 -18.25
C ALA A 166 -21.04 1.86 -18.37
N VAL A 167 -20.07 2.71 -18.73
CA VAL A 167 -20.25 4.16 -18.85
C VAL A 167 -20.16 4.55 -20.33
N PRO A 168 -21.22 5.09 -20.94
CA PRO A 168 -21.18 5.47 -22.34
C PRO A 168 -20.27 6.69 -22.57
N VAL A 169 -19.75 6.82 -23.80
CA VAL A 169 -18.85 7.91 -24.22
C VAL A 169 -19.40 9.30 -23.87
N SER A 170 -20.72 9.50 -24.04
CA SER A 170 -21.38 10.78 -23.74
C SER A 170 -21.39 11.14 -22.25
N GLU A 171 -21.25 10.16 -21.36
CA GLU A 171 -21.38 10.34 -19.91
C GLU A 171 -20.03 10.25 -19.18
N VAL A 172 -18.96 9.81 -19.84
CA VAL A 172 -17.67 9.56 -19.16
C VAL A 172 -17.11 10.80 -18.46
N ALA A 173 -17.30 11.99 -19.03
CA ALA A 173 -16.87 13.25 -18.41
C ALA A 173 -17.62 13.55 -17.10
N ASP A 174 -18.95 13.36 -17.11
CA ASP A 174 -19.81 13.58 -15.95
C ASP A 174 -19.60 12.48 -14.90
N TYR A 175 -19.36 11.25 -15.35
CA TYR A 175 -18.99 10.13 -14.50
C TYR A 175 -17.71 10.42 -13.72
N LEU A 176 -16.62 10.84 -14.39
CA LEU A 176 -15.35 11.19 -13.74
C LEU A 176 -15.50 12.34 -12.73
N ALA A 177 -16.47 13.23 -12.93
CA ALA A 177 -16.79 14.31 -11.99
C ALA A 177 -17.67 13.87 -10.80
N SER A 178 -18.28 12.68 -10.85
CA SER A 178 -19.12 12.12 -9.80
C SER A 178 -18.28 11.54 -8.63
N PRO A 179 -18.87 11.28 -7.45
CA PRO A 179 -18.17 10.60 -6.36
C PRO A 179 -17.62 9.22 -6.74
N ALA A 180 -18.32 8.47 -7.60
CA ALA A 180 -17.86 7.16 -8.06
C ALA A 180 -16.67 7.27 -9.02
N GLY A 181 -16.72 8.21 -9.97
CA GLY A 181 -15.63 8.45 -10.91
C GLY A 181 -14.42 9.12 -10.26
N PHE A 182 -14.60 9.88 -9.17
CA PHE A 182 -13.51 10.41 -8.37
C PHE A 182 -12.62 9.28 -7.82
N VAL A 183 -13.23 8.24 -7.24
CA VAL A 183 -12.48 7.05 -6.77
C VAL A 183 -11.78 6.32 -7.92
N HIS A 184 -12.43 6.22 -9.08
CA HIS A 184 -11.80 5.63 -10.26
C HIS A 184 -10.57 6.44 -10.69
N TYR A 185 -10.67 7.77 -10.74
CA TYR A 185 -9.56 8.65 -11.09
C TYR A 185 -8.41 8.58 -10.07
N ASP A 186 -8.71 8.56 -8.77
CA ASP A 186 -7.68 8.48 -7.74
C ASP A 186 -6.83 7.20 -7.87
N LEU A 187 -7.43 6.10 -8.32
CA LEU A 187 -6.74 4.83 -8.54
C LEU A 187 -6.05 4.75 -9.91
N ARG A 188 -6.66 5.31 -10.97
CA ARG A 188 -6.26 5.07 -12.37
C ARG A 188 -5.94 6.34 -13.16
N GLY A 189 -5.70 7.46 -12.49
CA GLY A 189 -5.48 8.76 -13.14
C GLY A 189 -4.34 8.74 -14.16
N ASN A 190 -3.22 8.08 -13.84
CA ASN A 190 -2.10 7.91 -14.76
C ASN A 190 -2.45 7.01 -15.95
N GLU A 191 -3.26 5.97 -15.75
CA GLU A 191 -3.72 5.09 -16.83
C GLU A 191 -4.66 5.86 -17.78
N LEU A 192 -5.57 6.68 -17.25
CA LEU A 192 -6.41 7.55 -18.08
C LEU A 192 -5.55 8.57 -18.87
N LEU A 193 -4.51 9.12 -18.27
CA LEU A 193 -3.58 10.00 -18.98
C LEU A 193 -2.79 9.25 -20.06
N GLU A 194 -2.40 8.00 -19.82
CA GLU A 194 -1.73 7.15 -20.81
C GLU A 194 -2.66 6.80 -21.98
N GLU A 195 -3.91 6.39 -21.70
CA GLU A 195 -4.94 6.14 -22.73
C GLU A 195 -5.19 7.36 -23.61
N LEU A 196 -5.19 8.57 -23.02
CA LEU A 196 -5.28 9.82 -23.76
C LEU A 196 -4.10 9.98 -24.74
N GLN A 197 -2.87 9.76 -24.26
CA GLN A 197 -1.67 9.90 -25.07
C GLN A 197 -1.63 8.88 -26.20
N VAL A 198 -2.04 7.63 -25.92
CA VAL A 198 -2.14 6.54 -26.91
C VAL A 198 -3.19 6.87 -27.97
N ALA A 199 -4.37 7.36 -27.56
CA ALA A 199 -5.43 7.74 -28.48
C ALA A 199 -4.97 8.85 -29.45
N LEU A 200 -4.26 9.86 -28.95
CA LEU A 200 -3.68 10.92 -29.77
C LEU A 200 -2.62 10.41 -30.74
N ARG A 201 -1.69 9.58 -30.24
CA ARG A 201 -0.60 8.99 -31.05
C ARG A 201 -1.16 8.17 -32.22
N LYS A 202 -2.21 7.38 -31.99
CA LYS A 202 -2.91 6.61 -33.04
C LYS A 202 -3.53 7.50 -34.13
N GLN A 203 -3.83 8.76 -33.82
CA GLN A 203 -4.29 9.76 -34.80
C GLN A 203 -3.14 10.59 -35.40
N GLY A 204 -1.88 10.23 -35.13
CA GLY A 204 -0.72 11.00 -35.57
C GLY A 204 -0.58 12.37 -34.89
N SER A 205 -1.21 12.55 -33.72
CA SER A 205 -1.17 13.79 -32.94
C SER A 205 -0.31 13.62 -31.69
N ALA A 206 0.40 14.68 -31.30
CA ALA A 206 1.10 14.76 -30.03
C ALA A 206 0.25 15.47 -28.98
N VAL A 207 0.52 15.20 -27.70
CA VAL A 207 -0.15 15.86 -26.60
C VAL A 207 0.31 17.31 -26.51
N SER A 208 -0.64 18.23 -26.46
CA SER A 208 -0.36 19.63 -26.21
C SER A 208 -0.58 19.91 -24.73
N VAL A 209 0.46 20.36 -24.02
CA VAL A 209 0.36 20.74 -22.60
C VAL A 209 0.30 22.27 -22.47
N PRO A 210 -0.88 22.87 -22.26
CA PRO A 210 -0.99 24.31 -22.07
C PRO A 210 -0.26 24.75 -20.80
N ASP A 211 0.22 25.99 -20.77
CA ASP A 211 0.99 26.54 -19.62
C ASP A 211 0.27 26.36 -18.27
N ALA A 212 -1.05 26.51 -18.25
CA ALA A 212 -1.89 26.34 -17.06
C ALA A 212 -1.90 24.92 -16.47
N PHE A 213 -1.40 23.92 -17.21
CA PHE A 213 -1.34 22.52 -16.81
C PHE A 213 0.08 22.00 -16.62
N LYS A 214 1.12 22.73 -17.04
CA LYS A 214 2.52 22.25 -16.99
C LYS A 214 2.95 21.73 -15.62
N ALA A 215 2.57 22.44 -14.55
CA ALA A 215 2.91 22.03 -13.18
C ALA A 215 2.23 20.75 -12.70
N ALA A 216 1.20 20.28 -13.41
CA ALA A 216 0.44 19.09 -13.06
C ALA A 216 0.96 17.81 -13.74
N PHE A 217 2.01 17.93 -14.56
CA PHE A 217 2.59 16.80 -15.29
C PHE A 217 4.11 16.76 -15.13
N TYR A 218 4.66 15.56 -15.23
CA TYR A 218 6.09 15.32 -15.41
C TYR A 218 6.30 14.15 -16.37
N THR A 219 7.51 13.99 -16.87
CA THR A 219 7.95 12.79 -17.60
C THR A 219 8.91 12.02 -16.71
N SER A 220 8.74 10.71 -16.58
CA SER A 220 9.68 9.86 -15.86
C SER A 220 10.97 9.73 -16.67
N ASP A 221 12.12 9.86 -16.02
CA ASP A 221 13.35 9.35 -16.59
C ASP A 221 13.51 7.88 -16.17
N PRO A 222 13.33 6.90 -17.08
CA PRO A 222 13.36 5.48 -16.73
C PRO A 222 14.72 5.04 -16.18
N ASP A 223 15.76 5.84 -16.40
CA ASP A 223 17.14 5.55 -16.05
C ASP A 223 17.63 6.35 -14.83
N GLU A 224 16.80 7.21 -14.25
CA GLU A 224 17.17 8.15 -13.17
C GLU A 224 17.82 7.42 -11.99
N MET A 225 17.14 6.36 -11.53
CA MET A 225 17.60 5.56 -10.40
C MET A 225 18.95 4.89 -10.69
N MET A 226 19.11 4.31 -11.88
CA MET A 226 20.35 3.64 -12.27
C MET A 226 21.50 4.64 -12.36
N ARG A 227 21.26 5.82 -12.93
CA ARG A 227 22.25 6.91 -13.00
C ARG A 227 22.61 7.44 -11.63
N GLY A 228 21.67 7.47 -10.69
CA GLY A 228 21.90 7.88 -9.30
C GLY A 228 22.93 7.03 -8.55
N PHE A 229 23.13 5.77 -8.96
CA PHE A 229 24.16 4.88 -8.38
C PHE A 229 25.52 4.95 -9.08
N MET A 230 25.64 5.72 -10.15
CA MET A 230 26.85 5.81 -10.97
C MET A 230 27.70 7.03 -10.59
N SER A 231 29.03 6.90 -10.68
CA SER A 231 29.94 8.04 -10.59
C SER A 231 29.72 9.01 -11.76
N PRO A 232 30.15 10.29 -11.66
CA PRO A 232 30.04 11.23 -12.77
C PRO A 232 30.66 10.72 -14.08
N GLU A 233 31.78 10.00 -13.98
CA GLU A 233 32.45 9.38 -15.14
C GLU A 233 31.60 8.25 -15.73
N GLN A 234 30.99 7.41 -14.90
CA GLN A 234 30.10 6.34 -15.35
C GLN A 234 28.80 6.90 -15.97
N GLN A 235 28.27 8.01 -15.45
CA GLN A 235 27.10 8.67 -16.03
C GLN A 235 27.38 9.24 -17.43
N ALA A 236 28.58 9.76 -17.68
CA ALA A 236 28.98 10.25 -19.01
C ALA A 236 29.06 9.13 -20.06
N GLU A 237 29.31 7.90 -19.61
CA GLU A 237 29.39 6.70 -20.45
C GLU A 237 28.07 5.91 -20.51
N TYR A 238 27.05 6.34 -19.75
CA TYR A 238 25.80 5.61 -19.62
C TYR A 238 25.04 5.52 -20.95
N VAL A 239 24.50 4.34 -21.24
CA VAL A 239 23.69 4.07 -22.42
C VAL A 239 22.23 3.96 -21.98
N PRO A 240 21.34 4.88 -22.38
CA PRO A 240 19.93 4.82 -22.02
C PRO A 240 19.27 3.51 -22.43
N ARG A 241 18.37 2.97 -21.61
CA ARG A 241 17.76 1.64 -21.84
C ARG A 241 17.15 1.49 -23.23
N GLU A 242 16.45 2.51 -23.69
CA GLU A 242 15.80 2.53 -25.01
C GLU A 242 16.77 2.50 -26.20
N GLU A 243 18.05 2.84 -25.96
CA GLU A 243 19.10 2.83 -26.98
C GLU A 243 20.01 1.60 -26.87
N GLN A 244 19.90 0.85 -25.76
CA GLN A 244 20.75 -0.30 -25.50
C GLN A 244 20.55 -1.36 -26.59
N LEU A 245 21.65 -1.72 -27.23
CA LEU A 245 21.73 -2.81 -28.18
C LEU A 245 22.09 -4.10 -27.45
N ARG A 246 21.56 -5.22 -27.95
CA ARG A 246 21.96 -6.57 -27.62
C ARG A 246 22.40 -7.31 -28.88
N VAL A 247 23.27 -8.29 -28.72
CA VAL A 247 23.54 -9.24 -29.80
C VAL A 247 22.36 -10.19 -29.99
N THR A 248 22.05 -10.53 -31.24
CA THR A 248 21.01 -11.53 -31.54
C THR A 248 21.48 -12.95 -31.24
N GLU A 249 20.55 -13.90 -31.05
CA GLU A 249 20.87 -15.32 -30.84
C GLU A 249 21.61 -15.96 -32.03
N ALA A 250 21.47 -15.39 -33.23
CA ALA A 250 22.11 -15.86 -34.45
C ALA A 250 23.55 -15.33 -34.62
N THR A 251 24.00 -14.42 -33.75
CA THR A 251 25.32 -13.80 -33.84
C THR A 251 26.41 -14.78 -33.43
N THR A 252 27.35 -15.04 -34.35
CA THR A 252 28.51 -15.90 -34.10
C THR A 252 29.64 -15.16 -33.36
N PRO A 253 30.55 -15.86 -32.66
CA PRO A 253 31.73 -15.25 -32.04
C PRO A 253 32.56 -14.39 -33.01
N GLN A 254 32.74 -14.86 -34.25
CA GLN A 254 33.46 -14.15 -35.30
C GLN A 254 32.75 -12.84 -35.66
N GLN A 255 31.43 -12.86 -35.85
CA GLN A 255 30.67 -11.66 -36.16
C GLN A 255 30.72 -10.63 -35.03
N PHE A 256 30.70 -11.06 -33.76
CA PHE A 256 30.90 -10.14 -32.65
C PHE A 256 32.31 -9.53 -32.64
N ALA A 257 33.35 -10.33 -32.86
CA ALA A 257 34.72 -9.81 -32.95
C ALA A 257 34.87 -8.80 -34.10
N ASP A 258 34.27 -9.08 -35.24
CA ASP A 258 34.28 -8.18 -36.41
C ASP A 258 33.45 -6.91 -36.16
N LEU A 259 32.38 -6.99 -35.36
CA LEU A 259 31.61 -5.83 -34.91
C LEU A 259 32.43 -4.90 -34.03
N VAL A 260 33.20 -5.44 -33.07
CA VAL A 260 34.08 -4.64 -32.21
C VAL A 260 35.22 -4.02 -33.04
N ASP A 261 35.84 -4.79 -33.92
CA ASP A 261 36.96 -4.32 -34.76
C ASP A 261 36.54 -3.28 -35.81
N ALA A 262 35.26 -3.25 -36.19
CA ALA A 262 34.71 -2.23 -37.06
C ALA A 262 34.60 -0.84 -36.38
N GLN A 263 34.77 -0.75 -35.06
CA GLN A 263 34.64 0.52 -34.35
C GLN A 263 35.91 1.37 -34.44
N PRO A 264 35.80 2.70 -34.54
CA PRO A 264 36.95 3.61 -34.49
C PRO A 264 37.66 3.61 -33.13
N PHE A 265 37.05 3.02 -32.10
CA PHE A 265 37.54 2.89 -30.72
C PHE A 265 37.73 1.41 -30.31
N ALA A 266 37.94 0.51 -31.27
CA ALA A 266 38.05 -0.94 -31.02
C ALA A 266 39.03 -1.32 -29.89
N GLN A 267 40.17 -0.63 -29.78
CA GLN A 267 41.16 -0.91 -28.73
C GLN A 267 40.61 -0.63 -27.32
N ASP A 268 39.90 0.48 -27.13
CA ASP A 268 39.27 0.81 -25.84
C ASP A 268 38.11 -0.15 -25.54
N ALA A 269 37.29 -0.46 -26.55
CA ALA A 269 36.22 -1.44 -26.42
C ALA A 269 36.75 -2.82 -25.98
N TRP A 270 37.81 -3.33 -26.61
CA TRP A 270 38.42 -4.59 -26.20
C TRP A 270 39.01 -4.53 -24.79
N SER A 271 39.67 -3.44 -24.43
CA SER A 271 40.20 -3.24 -23.07
C SER A 271 39.10 -3.35 -22.01
N ARG A 272 37.96 -2.70 -22.25
CA ARG A 272 36.80 -2.72 -21.34
C ARG A 272 36.12 -4.08 -21.30
N ILE A 273 35.89 -4.70 -22.45
CA ILE A 273 35.31 -6.04 -22.54
C ILE A 273 36.16 -7.06 -21.76
N VAL A 274 37.48 -7.02 -21.94
CA VAL A 274 38.42 -7.90 -21.24
C VAL A 274 38.40 -7.63 -19.73
N GLN A 275 38.42 -6.36 -19.32
CA GLN A 275 38.34 -5.98 -17.92
C GLN A 275 37.06 -6.50 -17.25
N ASP A 276 35.93 -6.41 -17.93
CA ASP A 276 34.64 -6.86 -17.40
C ASP A 276 34.55 -8.39 -17.36
N LEU A 277 34.94 -9.09 -18.42
CA LEU A 277 34.92 -10.56 -18.45
C LEU A 277 35.86 -11.19 -17.42
N ASN A 278 37.04 -10.61 -17.22
CA ASN A 278 38.03 -11.11 -16.27
C ASN A 278 37.55 -11.08 -14.81
N GLN A 279 36.56 -10.24 -14.46
CA GLN A 279 35.96 -10.20 -13.12
C GLN A 279 35.14 -11.46 -12.80
N PHE A 280 34.70 -12.20 -13.82
CA PHE A 280 33.87 -13.40 -13.69
C PHE A 280 34.65 -14.69 -13.92
N LEU A 281 35.98 -14.62 -14.07
CA LEU A 281 36.80 -15.80 -14.27
C LEU A 281 36.94 -16.62 -12.98
N PRO A 282 36.86 -17.96 -13.05
CA PRO A 282 37.17 -18.82 -11.92
C PRO A 282 38.62 -18.65 -11.46
N GLU A 283 38.84 -18.79 -10.15
CA GLU A 283 40.17 -18.72 -9.56
C GLU A 283 41.14 -19.71 -10.24
N GLY A 284 42.32 -19.22 -10.62
CA GLY A 284 43.34 -20.01 -11.34
C GLY A 284 43.21 -20.03 -12.87
N THR A 285 42.15 -19.44 -13.43
CA THR A 285 42.05 -19.27 -14.90
C THR A 285 42.93 -18.10 -15.36
N PRO A 286 43.77 -18.27 -16.40
CA PRO A 286 44.54 -17.16 -16.96
C PRO A 286 43.59 -16.06 -17.47
N PRO A 287 43.84 -14.77 -17.15
CA PRO A 287 43.01 -13.68 -17.63
C PRO A 287 43.12 -13.55 -19.16
N ASP A 288 42.01 -13.18 -19.79
CA ASP A 288 42.03 -12.74 -21.18
C ASP A 288 42.81 -11.41 -21.30
N THR A 289 43.42 -11.17 -22.46
CA THR A 289 44.05 -9.90 -22.85
C THR A 289 43.35 -9.33 -24.08
N VAL A 290 43.64 -8.06 -24.40
CA VAL A 290 43.14 -7.36 -25.60
C VAL A 290 43.51 -8.11 -26.89
N GLU A 291 44.59 -8.87 -26.89
CA GLU A 291 45.03 -9.70 -28.01
C GLU A 291 44.48 -11.14 -27.95
N SER A 292 44.36 -11.73 -26.75
CA SER A 292 43.94 -13.13 -26.61
C SER A 292 42.44 -13.32 -26.81
N LEU A 293 41.61 -12.39 -26.34
CA LEU A 293 40.15 -12.52 -26.42
C LEU A 293 39.62 -12.49 -27.86
N PRO A 294 40.04 -11.56 -28.74
CA PRO A 294 39.59 -11.59 -30.14
C PRO A 294 40.07 -12.87 -30.84
N ALA A 295 41.30 -13.32 -30.59
CA ALA A 295 41.81 -14.57 -31.15
C ALA A 295 41.00 -15.79 -30.68
N ARG A 296 40.62 -15.82 -29.39
CA ARG A 296 39.77 -16.85 -28.81
C ARG A 296 38.39 -16.87 -29.46
N LEU A 297 37.72 -15.72 -29.56
CA LEU A 297 36.42 -15.60 -30.22
C LEU A 297 36.44 -16.10 -31.67
N ARG A 298 37.47 -15.76 -32.44
CA ARG A 298 37.62 -16.22 -33.83
C ARG A 298 37.89 -17.72 -33.97
N ALA A 299 38.45 -18.34 -32.96
CA ALA A 299 38.69 -19.78 -32.91
C ALA A 299 37.51 -20.57 -32.32
N MET A 300 36.51 -19.90 -31.75
CA MET A 300 35.35 -20.56 -31.15
C MET A 300 34.39 -21.11 -32.22
N PRO A 301 33.68 -22.21 -31.94
CA PRO A 301 32.56 -22.67 -32.74
C PRO A 301 31.49 -21.59 -32.91
N SER A 302 30.68 -21.67 -33.96
CA SER A 302 29.68 -20.65 -34.31
C SER A 302 28.63 -20.36 -33.24
N ASP A 303 28.35 -21.33 -32.36
CA ASP A 303 27.43 -21.24 -31.22
C ASP A 303 28.12 -20.86 -29.90
N GLY A 304 29.45 -20.77 -29.88
CA GLY A 304 30.25 -20.56 -28.67
C GLY A 304 29.95 -19.24 -27.94
N LEU A 305 29.36 -18.26 -28.62
CA LEU A 305 29.04 -16.96 -28.04
C LEU A 305 27.95 -17.06 -26.97
N GLN A 306 27.06 -18.06 -27.06
CA GLN A 306 25.97 -18.30 -26.09
C GLN A 306 26.49 -18.70 -24.70
N SER A 307 27.74 -19.17 -24.61
CA SER A 307 28.39 -19.52 -23.35
C SER A 307 29.05 -18.32 -22.64
N MET A 308 28.98 -17.12 -23.24
CA MET A 308 29.63 -15.91 -22.74
C MET A 308 28.64 -14.89 -22.20
N PHE A 309 29.14 -13.94 -21.40
CA PHE A 309 28.37 -12.80 -20.89
C PHE A 309 28.18 -11.73 -21.97
N THR A 310 27.45 -12.08 -23.04
CA THR A 310 27.26 -11.22 -24.22
C THR A 310 26.60 -9.87 -23.89
N GLY A 311 25.74 -9.82 -22.87
CA GLY A 311 25.19 -8.57 -22.33
C GLY A 311 26.30 -7.62 -21.87
N ASN A 312 27.19 -8.09 -20.99
CA ASN A 312 28.31 -7.29 -20.48
C ASN A 312 29.27 -6.88 -21.61
N MET A 313 29.53 -7.78 -22.56
CA MET A 313 30.39 -7.49 -23.71
C MET A 313 29.79 -6.38 -24.58
N MET A 314 28.47 -6.43 -24.82
CA MET A 314 27.77 -5.42 -25.61
C MET A 314 27.62 -4.10 -24.84
N GLU A 315 27.44 -4.13 -23.53
CA GLU A 315 27.43 -2.94 -22.67
C GLU A 315 28.80 -2.24 -22.68
N ALA A 316 29.90 -2.99 -22.49
CA ALA A 316 31.26 -2.47 -22.54
C ALA A 316 31.58 -1.83 -23.90
N LEU A 317 31.16 -2.46 -25.00
CA LEU A 317 31.29 -1.92 -26.35
C LEU A 317 30.54 -0.59 -26.52
N GLN A 318 29.30 -0.50 -26.04
CA GLN A 318 28.50 0.73 -26.14
C GLN A 318 29.05 1.84 -25.24
N ARG A 319 29.50 1.51 -24.03
CA ARG A 319 30.14 2.44 -23.10
C ARG A 319 31.44 3.00 -23.65
N ALA A 320 32.25 2.18 -24.34
CA ALA A 320 33.45 2.64 -25.04
C ALA A 320 33.11 3.69 -26.12
N GLY A 321 32.04 3.46 -26.89
CA GLY A 321 31.56 4.45 -27.86
C GLY A 321 31.14 5.76 -27.20
N ARG A 322 30.35 5.67 -26.11
CA ARG A 322 29.91 6.84 -25.33
C ARG A 322 31.08 7.63 -24.74
N ALA A 323 32.08 6.95 -24.17
CA ALA A 323 33.29 7.57 -23.64
C ALA A 323 34.05 8.40 -24.70
N GLN A 324 33.99 7.97 -25.97
CA GLN A 324 34.63 8.62 -27.10
C GLN A 324 33.70 9.60 -27.86
N GLY A 325 32.47 9.80 -27.38
CA GLY A 325 31.47 10.61 -28.07
C GLY A 325 31.05 10.06 -29.44
N ALA A 326 31.18 8.74 -29.65
CA ALA A 326 30.93 8.07 -30.92
C ALA A 326 29.75 7.09 -30.82
N THR A 327 28.94 7.01 -31.88
CA THR A 327 27.93 5.97 -32.05
C THR A 327 28.53 4.71 -32.64
N LEU A 328 27.96 3.54 -32.33
CA LEU A 328 28.42 2.29 -32.93
C LEU A 328 28.24 2.30 -34.44
N THR A 329 29.31 1.95 -35.15
CA THR A 329 29.27 1.68 -36.58
C THR A 329 28.73 0.28 -36.77
N LEU A 330 27.62 0.15 -37.52
CA LEU A 330 27.02 -1.14 -37.87
C LEU A 330 27.24 -1.40 -39.37
N PRO A 331 28.32 -2.11 -39.76
CA PRO A 331 28.53 -2.49 -41.15
C PRO A 331 27.32 -3.23 -41.71
N GLU A 332 26.98 -3.00 -42.98
CA GLU A 332 25.86 -3.65 -43.66
C GLU A 332 25.78 -5.18 -43.41
N PRO A 333 26.88 -5.97 -43.52
CA PRO A 333 26.81 -7.42 -43.28
C PRO A 333 26.57 -7.82 -41.82
N LEU A 334 26.73 -6.88 -40.86
CA LEU A 334 26.59 -7.12 -39.43
C LEU A 334 25.34 -6.48 -38.81
N ARG A 335 24.51 -5.77 -39.59
CA ARG A 335 23.29 -5.14 -39.07
C ARG A 335 22.35 -6.12 -38.39
N GLY A 336 22.21 -7.33 -38.94
CA GLY A 336 21.37 -8.39 -38.35
C GLY A 336 21.98 -9.07 -37.12
N CYS A 337 23.18 -8.66 -36.68
CA CYS A 337 23.83 -9.22 -35.50
C CYS A 337 23.45 -8.50 -34.20
N VAL A 338 22.79 -7.34 -34.28
CA VAL A 338 22.37 -6.54 -33.14
C VAL A 338 20.90 -6.16 -33.26
N ASP A 339 20.21 -6.14 -32.12
CA ASP A 339 18.84 -5.65 -31.99
C ASP A 339 18.74 -4.68 -30.80
N LEU A 340 17.67 -3.89 -30.75
CA LEU A 340 17.32 -3.16 -29.53
C LEU A 340 17.02 -4.16 -28.41
N MET A 341 17.57 -3.90 -27.22
CA MET A 341 17.35 -4.74 -26.05
C MET A 341 15.89 -4.70 -25.61
N PHE A 342 15.26 -3.54 -25.75
CA PHE A 342 13.84 -3.33 -25.53
C PHE A 342 13.18 -2.86 -26.83
N PRO A 343 12.65 -3.78 -27.66
CA PRO A 343 11.88 -3.37 -28.82
C PRO A 343 10.68 -2.56 -28.37
N VAL A 344 10.56 -1.34 -28.87
CA VAL A 344 9.41 -0.48 -28.61
C VAL A 344 8.35 -0.84 -29.64
N ASP A 345 7.20 -1.35 -29.19
CA ASP A 345 6.04 -1.50 -30.06
C ASP A 345 5.76 -0.16 -30.76
N ALA A 346 5.42 -0.18 -32.04
CA ALA A 346 5.23 1.06 -32.81
C ALA A 346 4.22 2.04 -32.15
N ASP A 347 3.23 1.46 -31.47
CA ASP A 347 2.18 2.17 -30.76
C ASP A 347 2.52 2.51 -29.29
N ALA A 348 3.59 1.95 -28.72
CA ALA A 348 4.02 2.25 -27.37
C ALA A 348 4.64 3.66 -27.29
N ILE A 349 4.35 4.35 -26.19
CA ILE A 349 4.96 5.64 -25.87
C ILE A 349 6.23 5.34 -25.06
N PRO A 350 7.42 5.81 -25.51
CA PRO A 350 8.63 5.66 -24.72
C PRO A 350 8.44 6.25 -23.31
N GLU A 351 8.92 5.57 -22.27
CA GLU A 351 8.70 5.99 -20.87
C GLU A 351 9.17 7.43 -20.61
N LYS A 352 10.27 7.86 -21.26
CA LYS A 352 10.78 9.24 -21.18
C LYS A 352 9.87 10.31 -21.78
N ASP A 353 8.99 9.91 -22.69
CA ASP A 353 8.06 10.80 -23.40
C ASP A 353 6.65 10.72 -22.77
N LEU A 354 6.45 9.73 -21.90
CA LEU A 354 5.17 9.46 -21.28
C LEU A 354 4.90 10.47 -20.16
N LEU A 355 3.87 11.30 -20.38
CA LEU A 355 3.39 12.22 -19.37
C LEU A 355 2.73 11.45 -18.23
N ARG A 356 3.10 11.80 -17.01
CA ARG A 356 2.55 11.30 -15.75
C ARG A 356 1.96 12.47 -14.96
N LEU A 357 0.94 12.19 -14.15
CA LEU A 357 0.32 13.16 -13.25
C LEU A 357 1.24 13.45 -12.06
N GLN A 358 1.49 14.72 -11.81
CA GLN A 358 2.24 15.18 -10.65
C GLN A 358 1.47 14.87 -9.36
N SER A 359 2.14 14.19 -8.42
CA SER A 359 1.60 13.91 -7.10
C SER A 359 1.31 15.20 -6.33
N ASN A 360 0.22 15.19 -5.57
CA ASN A 360 -0.11 16.26 -4.64
C ASN A 360 0.88 16.24 -3.45
N PRO A 361 1.69 17.29 -3.22
CA PRO A 361 2.64 17.33 -2.10
C PRO A 361 1.96 17.57 -0.74
N ASP A 362 0.68 17.97 -0.77
CA ASP A 362 -0.14 18.33 0.38
C ASP A 362 -1.18 17.24 0.68
N VAL A 363 -0.79 15.97 0.55
CA VAL A 363 -1.67 14.85 0.87
C VAL A 363 -2.04 14.84 2.35
N TYR A 364 -3.29 14.54 2.65
CA TYR A 364 -3.82 14.36 4.00
C TYR A 364 -4.77 13.17 4.03
N GLN A 365 -5.12 12.71 5.22
CA GLN A 365 -6.11 11.66 5.40
C GLN A 365 -7.05 12.03 6.55
N MET A 366 -8.35 12.06 6.30
CA MET A 366 -9.34 12.36 7.32
C MET A 366 -10.10 11.09 7.70
N PHE A 367 -10.26 10.87 8.99
CA PHE A 367 -11.11 9.85 9.57
C PHE A 367 -12.38 10.56 10.07
N LEU A 368 -13.49 10.35 9.37
CA LEU A 368 -14.75 11.02 9.65
C LEU A 368 -15.80 10.01 10.11
N PHE A 369 -16.42 10.29 11.25
CA PHE A 369 -17.61 9.61 11.72
C PHE A 369 -18.83 10.11 10.95
N HIS A 370 -19.37 9.31 10.03
CA HIS A 370 -20.50 9.65 9.16
C HIS A 370 -21.82 9.36 9.88
N GLU A 371 -22.62 10.39 10.11
CA GLU A 371 -23.94 10.25 10.71
C GLU A 371 -24.89 9.51 9.76
N LEU A 372 -25.34 8.34 10.18
CA LEU A 372 -26.24 7.49 9.40
C LEU A 372 -27.68 8.01 9.46
N GLY A 373 -28.44 7.79 8.38
CA GLY A 373 -29.87 8.10 8.29
C GLY A 373 -30.74 7.28 9.25
N ASP A 374 -32.01 7.67 9.40
CA ASP A 374 -32.97 6.96 10.24
C ASP A 374 -33.32 5.57 9.66
N GLY A 375 -33.71 4.64 10.52
CA GLY A 375 -34.24 3.33 10.12
C GLY A 375 -33.25 2.16 10.12
N LEU A 376 -31.97 2.42 10.41
CA LEU A 376 -31.03 1.32 10.66
C LEU A 376 -31.12 0.87 12.12
N SER A 377 -31.27 -0.44 12.33
CA SER A 377 -31.25 -1.06 13.64
C SER A 377 -30.01 -1.93 13.76
N PRO A 378 -29.31 -1.91 14.91
CA PRO A 378 -28.17 -2.79 15.13
C PRO A 378 -28.60 -4.25 15.05
N VAL A 379 -27.73 -5.11 14.50
CA VAL A 379 -27.95 -6.56 14.45
C VAL A 379 -27.85 -7.16 15.86
N SER A 380 -27.01 -6.56 16.71
CA SER A 380 -27.01 -6.87 18.14
C SER A 380 -26.54 -5.69 18.98
N ASN A 381 -26.99 -5.65 20.25
CA ASN A 381 -26.45 -4.73 21.26
C ASN A 381 -25.05 -5.16 21.77
N GLY A 382 -24.47 -6.22 21.21
CA GLY A 382 -23.29 -6.89 21.74
C GLY A 382 -23.61 -7.78 22.96
N PRO A 383 -22.80 -8.83 23.21
CA PRO A 383 -22.90 -9.62 24.44
C PRO A 383 -22.42 -8.84 25.67
N ALA A 384 -22.80 -9.32 26.86
CA ALA A 384 -22.18 -8.88 28.11
C ALA A 384 -20.66 -9.15 28.06
N TRP A 385 -19.88 -8.29 28.71
CA TRP A 385 -18.41 -8.32 28.64
C TRP A 385 -17.82 -9.66 29.10
N ASP A 386 -18.31 -10.22 30.22
CA ASP A 386 -17.84 -11.51 30.74
C ASP A 386 -18.07 -12.67 29.77
N ASP A 387 -19.23 -12.69 29.10
CA ASP A 387 -19.55 -13.73 28.13
C ASP A 387 -18.73 -13.57 26.86
N ALA A 388 -18.53 -12.32 26.39
CA ALA A 388 -17.67 -12.02 25.25
C ALA A 388 -16.23 -12.46 25.51
N ARG A 389 -15.70 -12.11 26.69
CA ARG A 389 -14.35 -12.46 27.12
C ARG A 389 -14.17 -13.98 27.23
N ARG A 390 -15.13 -14.69 27.84
CA ARG A 390 -15.08 -16.15 27.98
C ARG A 390 -15.04 -16.84 26.62
N ALA A 391 -15.97 -16.46 25.73
CA ALA A 391 -16.05 -17.02 24.37
C ALA A 391 -14.76 -16.73 23.57
N PHE A 392 -14.21 -15.53 23.71
CA PHE A 392 -12.98 -15.15 23.03
C PHE A 392 -11.75 -15.91 23.52
N ILE A 393 -11.57 -16.07 24.84
CA ILE A 393 -10.50 -16.88 25.42
C ILE A 393 -10.58 -18.34 24.94
N GLU A 394 -11.78 -18.92 24.91
CA GLU A 394 -12.01 -20.29 24.43
C GLU A 394 -11.54 -20.45 22.97
N VAL A 395 -11.99 -19.56 22.08
CA VAL A 395 -11.63 -19.64 20.67
C VAL A 395 -10.16 -19.30 20.43
N LEU A 396 -9.55 -18.39 21.20
CA LEU A 396 -8.11 -18.12 21.15
C LEU A 396 -7.29 -19.36 21.53
N ARG A 397 -7.72 -20.15 22.51
CA ARG A 397 -7.04 -21.41 22.87
C ARG A 397 -7.16 -22.44 21.77
N ASP A 398 -8.35 -22.58 21.16
CA ASP A 398 -8.56 -23.45 20.01
C ASP A 398 -7.64 -23.06 18.84
N ALA A 399 -7.57 -21.76 18.52
CA ALA A 399 -6.72 -21.25 17.45
C ALA A 399 -5.22 -21.36 17.76
N GLY A 400 -4.81 -21.08 19.00
CA GLY A 400 -3.43 -21.24 19.43
C GLY A 400 -2.95 -22.70 19.37
N ARG A 401 -3.81 -23.65 19.73
CA ARG A 401 -3.53 -25.09 19.63
C ARG A 401 -3.39 -25.50 18.16
N PHE A 402 -4.40 -25.20 17.34
CA PHE A 402 -4.38 -25.51 15.91
C PHE A 402 -3.15 -24.91 15.21
N ALA A 403 -2.88 -23.63 15.43
CA ALA A 403 -1.72 -22.95 14.83
C ALA A 403 -0.39 -23.58 15.27
N SER A 404 -0.28 -24.03 16.52
CA SER A 404 0.92 -24.72 17.00
C SER A 404 1.08 -26.11 16.36
N GLU A 405 -0.02 -26.88 16.24
CA GLU A 405 -0.02 -28.21 15.63
C GLU A 405 0.32 -28.16 14.13
N GLN A 406 -0.11 -27.12 13.43
CA GLN A 406 0.15 -26.93 12.00
C GLN A 406 1.44 -26.14 11.70
N GLY A 407 2.22 -25.76 12.72
CA GLY A 407 3.46 -24.98 12.52
C GLY A 407 3.22 -23.57 11.94
N SER A 408 2.06 -22.96 12.21
CA SER A 408 1.70 -21.62 11.74
C SER A 408 2.43 -20.53 12.51
N ASN A 409 2.96 -19.54 11.79
CA ASN A 409 3.62 -18.35 12.35
C ASN A 409 2.71 -17.47 13.23
N PHE A 410 1.40 -17.71 13.25
CA PHE A 410 0.45 -16.98 14.11
C PHE A 410 0.29 -17.58 15.51
N ALA A 411 0.84 -18.77 15.79
CA ALA A 411 0.76 -19.38 17.11
C ALA A 411 1.26 -18.45 18.25
N PRO A 412 2.38 -17.69 18.09
CA PRO A 412 2.82 -16.72 19.09
C PRO A 412 1.81 -15.59 19.34
N ALA A 413 1.11 -15.11 18.32
CA ALA A 413 0.13 -14.03 18.44
C ALA A 413 -1.04 -14.42 19.36
N PHE A 414 -1.60 -15.62 19.20
CA PHE A 414 -2.66 -16.12 20.06
C PHE A 414 -2.19 -16.34 21.51
N LYS A 415 -0.98 -16.88 21.69
CA LYS A 415 -0.38 -17.09 23.01
C LYS A 415 -0.14 -15.76 23.72
N LEU A 416 0.36 -14.73 23.03
CA LEU A 416 0.55 -13.39 23.58
C LEU A 416 -0.78 -12.73 23.97
N ALA A 417 -1.82 -12.89 23.15
CA ALA A 417 -3.15 -12.37 23.48
C ALA A 417 -3.73 -13.03 24.74
N LEU A 418 -3.57 -14.35 24.89
CA LEU A 418 -3.94 -15.07 26.12
C LEU A 418 -3.13 -14.60 27.32
N PHE A 419 -1.81 -14.43 27.17
CA PHE A 419 -0.93 -13.90 28.23
C PHE A 419 -1.39 -12.53 28.74
N ALA A 420 -1.80 -11.63 27.83
CA ALA A 420 -2.35 -10.33 28.20
C ALA A 420 -3.67 -10.42 28.98
N LEU A 421 -4.59 -11.30 28.54
CA LEU A 421 -5.93 -11.47 29.13
C LEU A 421 -5.94 -12.21 30.47
N GLU A 422 -5.09 -13.21 30.64
CA GLU A 422 -5.13 -14.13 31.79
C GLU A 422 -4.38 -13.63 33.03
N GLY A 423 -4.00 -12.34 33.06
CA GLY A 423 -3.55 -11.72 34.30
C GLY A 423 -2.05 -11.87 34.59
N GLN A 424 -1.28 -12.57 33.75
CA GLN A 424 0.14 -12.85 34.00
C GLN A 424 1.07 -11.66 33.75
N SER A 425 0.56 -10.64 33.05
CA SER A 425 1.25 -9.37 32.84
C SER A 425 1.18 -8.46 34.08
N PRO A 426 2.25 -7.66 34.36
CA PRO A 426 2.23 -6.56 35.33
C PRO A 426 1.07 -5.57 35.14
N SER A 427 0.85 -4.69 36.13
CA SER A 427 -0.19 -3.65 36.08
C SER A 427 0.13 -2.57 35.05
N TYR A 428 -0.90 -2.13 34.31
CA TYR A 428 -0.81 -1.15 33.23
C TYR A 428 -0.98 0.30 33.71
N GLY A 429 -1.08 0.53 35.03
CA GLY A 429 -1.40 1.84 35.61
C GLY A 429 -0.36 2.95 35.36
N SER A 430 0.83 2.61 34.87
CA SER A 430 1.85 3.55 34.39
C SER A 430 2.59 2.90 33.23
N LEU A 431 2.24 3.21 31.98
CA LEU A 431 2.96 2.71 30.80
C LEU A 431 4.24 3.51 30.51
N ALA A 432 4.91 4.00 31.55
CA ALA A 432 6.21 4.64 31.41
C ALA A 432 7.28 3.63 30.95
N ARG A 433 8.41 4.11 30.41
CA ARG A 433 9.47 3.26 29.84
C ARG A 433 10.00 2.17 30.79
N GLU A 434 10.15 2.48 32.07
CA GLU A 434 10.63 1.52 33.08
C GLU A 434 9.62 0.37 33.33
N PRO A 435 8.32 0.65 33.57
CA PRO A 435 7.27 -0.37 33.58
C PRO A 435 7.19 -1.24 32.32
N MET A 436 7.39 -0.67 31.12
CA MET A 436 7.36 -1.44 29.86
C MET A 436 8.39 -2.58 29.83
N GLN A 437 9.59 -2.38 30.39
CA GLN A 437 10.60 -3.43 30.45
C GLN A 437 10.14 -4.61 31.33
N ALA A 438 9.46 -4.34 32.44
CA ALA A 438 8.94 -5.39 33.31
C ALA A 438 7.89 -6.26 32.60
N HIS A 439 7.09 -5.69 31.69
CA HIS A 439 6.15 -6.47 30.86
C HIS A 439 6.89 -7.36 29.85
N LEU A 440 7.97 -6.86 29.24
CA LEU A 440 8.80 -7.63 28.30
C LEU A 440 9.54 -8.77 29.02
N ASP A 441 10.08 -8.51 30.20
CA ASP A 441 10.75 -9.52 31.03
C ASP A 441 9.77 -10.62 31.47
N ALA A 442 8.54 -10.24 31.84
CA ALA A 442 7.49 -11.19 32.20
C ALA A 442 7.09 -12.08 31.00
N ALA A 443 6.93 -11.49 29.81
CA ALA A 443 6.68 -12.26 28.59
C ALA A 443 7.87 -13.18 28.25
N LYS A 444 9.11 -12.71 28.37
CA LYS A 444 10.30 -13.54 28.15
C LYS A 444 10.34 -14.72 29.13
N ALA A 445 10.01 -14.48 30.40
CA ALA A 445 9.90 -15.54 31.41
C ALA A 445 8.77 -16.53 31.13
N ALA A 446 7.72 -16.12 30.40
CA ALA A 446 6.66 -16.99 29.91
C ALA A 446 7.05 -17.81 28.66
N GLY A 447 8.28 -17.66 28.16
CA GLY A 447 8.84 -18.48 27.09
C GLY A 447 8.62 -17.93 25.68
N PHE A 448 8.39 -16.63 25.52
CA PHE A 448 8.33 -15.99 24.20
C PHE A 448 9.73 -15.67 23.67
N ASP A 449 9.95 -15.96 22.38
CA ASP A 449 11.17 -15.61 21.64
C ASP A 449 11.25 -14.10 21.32
N ASP A 450 12.40 -13.64 20.84
CA ASP A 450 12.69 -12.22 20.66
C ASP A 450 11.76 -11.52 19.64
N GLU A 451 11.38 -12.17 18.54
CA GLU A 451 10.47 -11.57 17.53
C GLU A 451 9.05 -11.34 18.07
N PRO A 452 8.36 -12.32 18.69
CA PRO A 452 7.10 -12.09 19.40
C PRO A 452 7.20 -11.01 20.48
N LEU A 453 8.33 -10.91 21.20
CA LEU A 453 8.54 -9.87 22.21
C LEU A 453 8.64 -8.47 21.60
N GLU A 454 9.25 -8.32 20.43
CA GLU A 454 9.29 -7.05 19.69
C GLU A 454 7.88 -6.61 19.28
N VAL A 455 7.06 -7.54 18.76
CA VAL A 455 5.65 -7.28 18.45
C VAL A 455 4.90 -6.86 19.72
N PHE A 456 5.07 -7.60 20.81
CA PHE A 456 4.44 -7.30 22.09
C PHE A 456 4.80 -5.89 22.60
N GLY A 457 6.10 -5.54 22.59
CA GLY A 457 6.57 -4.21 23.00
C GLY A 457 5.98 -3.07 22.16
N ARG A 458 5.90 -3.25 20.84
CA ARG A 458 5.26 -2.26 19.94
C ARG A 458 3.78 -2.08 20.23
N LYS A 459 3.02 -3.17 20.43
CA LYS A 459 1.58 -3.09 20.76
C LYS A 459 1.36 -2.53 22.17
N LEU A 460 2.18 -2.92 23.14
CA LEU A 460 2.14 -2.39 24.49
C LEU A 460 2.38 -0.86 24.51
N GLY A 461 3.36 -0.38 23.75
CA GLY A 461 3.62 1.05 23.60
C GLY A 461 2.41 1.83 23.08
N SER A 462 1.63 1.25 22.16
CA SER A 462 0.43 1.90 21.64
C SER A 462 -0.69 2.12 22.67
N LEU A 463 -0.65 1.43 23.81
CA LEU A 463 -1.62 1.65 24.88
C LEU A 463 -1.42 3.00 25.59
N SER A 464 -0.27 3.67 25.42
CA SER A 464 -0.03 4.99 26.03
C SER A 464 -1.05 6.03 25.56
N LEU A 465 -1.52 5.88 24.32
CA LEU A 465 -2.58 6.71 23.72
C LEU A 465 -3.89 6.69 24.52
N PHE A 466 -4.12 5.64 25.31
CA PHE A 466 -5.35 5.49 26.08
C PHE A 466 -5.22 5.89 27.55
N ILE A 467 -4.00 6.15 28.05
CA ILE A 467 -3.80 6.62 29.43
C ILE A 467 -4.56 7.92 29.71
N PRO A 468 -4.51 8.96 28.85
CA PRO A 468 -5.22 10.21 29.12
C PRO A 468 -6.73 10.03 29.28
N LEU A 469 -7.28 8.96 28.72
CA LEU A 469 -8.71 8.64 28.76
C LEU A 469 -9.14 7.98 30.06
N GLY A 470 -8.18 7.56 30.90
CA GLY A 470 -8.43 6.97 32.22
C GLY A 470 -9.09 5.59 32.12
N LEU A 471 -8.72 4.79 31.13
CA LEU A 471 -9.24 3.43 30.97
C LEU A 471 -8.82 2.54 32.13
N SER A 472 -9.70 1.61 32.51
CA SER A 472 -9.38 0.59 33.53
C SER A 472 -8.28 -0.35 33.04
N GLU A 473 -7.54 -0.95 33.98
CA GLU A 473 -6.50 -1.93 33.67
C GLU A 473 -7.06 -3.12 32.87
N GLU A 474 -8.27 -3.56 33.20
CA GLU A 474 -8.96 -4.65 32.51
C GLU A 474 -9.29 -4.29 31.05
N LYS A 475 -9.72 -3.06 30.78
CA LYS A 475 -9.96 -2.57 29.42
C LYS A 475 -8.66 -2.43 28.63
N LEU A 476 -7.57 -1.98 29.26
CA LEU A 476 -6.24 -1.92 28.62
C LEU A 476 -5.71 -3.33 28.27
N ARG A 477 -5.86 -4.31 29.17
CA ARG A 477 -5.52 -5.72 28.90
C ARG A 477 -6.32 -6.29 27.74
N ALA A 478 -7.62 -6.02 27.71
CA ALA A 478 -8.52 -6.44 26.65
C ALA A 478 -8.14 -5.83 25.28
N LEU A 479 -7.85 -4.52 25.25
CA LEU A 479 -7.38 -3.84 24.05
C LEU A 479 -6.02 -4.38 23.58
N LEU A 480 -5.09 -4.66 24.49
CA LEU A 480 -3.81 -5.27 24.12
C LEU A 480 -4.00 -6.64 23.49
N ALA A 481 -4.87 -7.46 24.09
CA ALA A 481 -5.17 -8.78 23.55
C ALA A 481 -5.76 -8.69 22.14
N TYR A 482 -6.73 -7.80 21.93
CA TYR A 482 -7.26 -7.49 20.61
C TYR A 482 -6.14 -7.11 19.63
N LEU A 483 -5.26 -6.17 20.00
CA LEU A 483 -4.14 -5.70 19.18
C LEU A 483 -3.13 -6.79 18.77
N LEU A 484 -2.95 -7.79 19.62
CA LEU A 484 -2.00 -8.89 19.42
C LEU A 484 -2.56 -9.96 18.49
N CYS A 485 -3.88 -10.10 18.39
CA CYS A 485 -4.54 -11.13 17.59
C CYS A 485 -5.45 -10.59 16.48
N ASP A 486 -5.42 -9.28 16.23
CA ASP A 486 -5.94 -8.66 15.01
C ASP A 486 -5.01 -9.01 13.83
N ILE A 487 -5.08 -10.28 13.41
CA ILE A 487 -4.28 -10.91 12.36
C ILE A 487 -5.09 -11.08 11.05
N PHE A 488 -6.27 -10.45 10.98
CA PHE A 488 -7.18 -10.54 9.85
C PHE A 488 -6.96 -9.34 8.90
N GLY A 489 -6.89 -9.63 7.60
CA GLY A 489 -6.78 -8.63 6.54
C GLY A 489 -5.33 -8.21 6.22
N GLY A 490 -5.11 -7.79 4.98
CA GLY A 490 -3.77 -7.50 4.43
C GLY A 490 -3.07 -8.74 3.85
N MET A 491 -1.96 -8.52 3.16
CA MET A 491 -1.15 -9.58 2.55
C MET A 491 -0.37 -10.34 3.62
N GLY A 492 -0.44 -11.67 3.59
CA GLY A 492 0.21 -12.55 4.55
C GLY A 492 -0.55 -12.64 5.88
N SER A 493 -1.86 -12.38 5.88
CA SER A 493 -2.74 -12.44 7.05
C SER A 493 -3.12 -13.87 7.40
N TRP A 494 -3.80 -14.07 8.54
CA TRP A 494 -4.37 -15.37 8.91
C TRP A 494 -5.23 -15.98 7.81
N ASN A 495 -5.96 -15.14 7.07
CA ASN A 495 -6.89 -15.58 6.02
C ASN A 495 -6.18 -16.08 4.75
N ASP A 496 -4.88 -15.77 4.60
CA ASP A 496 -4.06 -16.20 3.48
C ASP A 496 -3.40 -17.56 3.73
N GLN A 497 -3.62 -18.16 4.91
CA GLN A 497 -3.08 -19.49 5.21
C GLN A 497 -3.80 -20.57 4.41
N TYR A 498 -2.99 -21.52 3.96
CA TYR A 498 -3.44 -22.73 3.28
C TYR A 498 -2.74 -23.92 3.92
N PHE A 499 -3.50 -24.99 4.15
CA PHE A 499 -2.98 -26.22 4.75
C PHE A 499 -3.11 -27.38 3.76
N GLU A 500 -2.04 -28.18 3.62
CA GLU A 500 -1.95 -29.22 2.59
C GLU A 500 -2.93 -30.38 2.82
N THR A 501 -3.29 -30.67 4.08
CA THR A 501 -4.21 -31.77 4.39
C THR A 501 -5.66 -31.27 4.38
N PRO A 502 -6.60 -32.01 3.75
CA PRO A 502 -8.02 -31.64 3.75
C PRO A 502 -8.59 -31.46 5.15
N GLU A 503 -8.14 -32.26 6.12
CA GLU A 503 -8.58 -32.20 7.51
C GLU A 503 -8.12 -30.90 8.20
N ALA A 504 -6.86 -30.51 8.02
CA ALA A 504 -6.35 -29.26 8.59
C ALA A 504 -7.01 -28.04 7.92
N GLN A 505 -7.20 -28.09 6.60
CA GLN A 505 -7.89 -27.04 5.87
C GLN A 505 -9.34 -26.90 6.35
N GLN A 506 -10.08 -28.00 6.50
CA GLN A 506 -11.46 -27.96 7.00
C GLN A 506 -11.55 -27.40 8.44
N GLN A 507 -10.60 -27.78 9.31
CA GLN A 507 -10.54 -27.24 10.67
C GLN A 507 -10.25 -25.74 10.67
N TYR A 508 -9.31 -25.29 9.86
CA TYR A 508 -8.99 -23.88 9.66
C TYR A 508 -10.20 -23.09 9.16
N GLU A 509 -10.92 -23.61 8.16
CA GLU A 509 -12.11 -22.97 7.59
C GLU A 509 -13.28 -22.88 8.57
N ALA A 510 -13.40 -23.84 9.51
CA ALA A 510 -14.40 -23.81 10.57
C ALA A 510 -13.99 -22.89 11.74
N LEU A 511 -12.71 -22.82 12.07
CA LEU A 511 -12.17 -22.05 13.18
C LEU A 511 -12.08 -20.55 12.88
N SER A 512 -11.63 -20.19 11.68
CA SER A 512 -11.41 -18.80 11.26
C SER A 512 -12.64 -17.89 11.44
N PRO A 513 -13.85 -18.22 10.94
CA PRO A 513 -15.02 -17.39 11.15
C PRO A 513 -15.46 -17.32 12.63
N ARG A 514 -15.25 -18.40 13.41
CA ARG A 514 -15.52 -18.39 14.87
C ARG A 514 -14.58 -17.44 15.59
N LEU A 515 -13.29 -17.47 15.25
CA LEU A 515 -12.27 -16.59 15.82
C LEU A 515 -12.57 -15.13 15.48
N PHE A 516 -12.87 -14.85 14.22
CA PHE A 516 -13.24 -13.51 13.77
C PHE A 516 -14.48 -12.97 14.50
N ALA A 517 -15.55 -13.76 14.56
CA ALA A 517 -16.78 -13.36 15.25
C ALA A 517 -16.56 -13.15 16.76
N ALA A 518 -15.75 -13.99 17.40
CA ALA A 518 -15.41 -13.84 18.81
C ALA A 518 -14.57 -12.57 19.05
N LEU A 519 -13.59 -12.28 18.19
CA LEU A 519 -12.76 -11.07 18.24
C LEU A 519 -13.62 -9.80 18.12
N SER A 520 -14.48 -9.72 17.11
CA SER A 520 -15.37 -8.57 16.89
C SER A 520 -16.32 -8.34 18.06
N ARG A 521 -16.97 -9.40 18.56
CA ARG A 521 -17.86 -9.31 19.73
C ARG A 521 -17.11 -8.90 20.99
N PHE A 522 -15.90 -9.41 21.19
CA PHE A 522 -15.04 -9.03 22.31
C PHE A 522 -14.60 -7.57 22.24
N PHE A 523 -14.26 -7.08 21.05
CA PHE A 523 -13.92 -5.67 20.83
C PHE A 523 -15.09 -4.74 21.17
N VAL A 524 -16.28 -5.00 20.62
CA VAL A 524 -17.51 -4.22 20.91
C VAL A 524 -17.83 -4.23 22.42
N ALA A 525 -17.81 -5.41 23.04
CA ALA A 525 -18.09 -5.53 24.47
C ALA A 525 -17.04 -4.79 25.32
N THR A 526 -15.76 -4.84 24.93
CA THR A 526 -14.67 -4.12 25.61
C THR A 526 -14.85 -2.61 25.54
N LEU A 527 -15.25 -2.07 24.38
CA LEU A 527 -15.51 -0.63 24.24
C LEU A 527 -16.72 -0.18 25.05
N ASN A 528 -17.71 -1.04 25.24
CA ASN A 528 -18.92 -0.76 26.02
C ASN A 528 -18.78 -1.02 27.53
N ALA A 529 -17.72 -1.71 27.96
CA ALA A 529 -17.43 -1.92 29.37
C ALA A 529 -17.10 -0.58 30.06
N ARG A 530 -17.66 -0.41 31.26
CA ARG A 530 -17.52 0.80 32.09
C ARG A 530 -16.27 0.77 32.97
#